data_AF-A0A957FFL5-F1
#
_entry.id   AF-A0A957FFL5-F1
#
_cell.length_a   1.000
_cell.length_b   1.000
_cell.length_c   1.000
_cell.angle_alpha   90.00
_cell.angle_beta   90.00
_cell.angle_gamma   90.00
#
_symmetry.space_group_name_H-M   'P 1'
#
loop_
_entity.id
_entity.type
_entity.pdbx_description
1 polymer ?
#
loop_
_entity_poly.entity_id
_entity_poly.type
_entity_poly.pdbx_seq_one_letter_code
_entity_poly.pdbx_strand_id
1 'polypeptide(L)'
;ATPTANGMQKRARLQQLLQHLYDRIILQFTADLLPLLQPPPTLAVTRLPGDSARYGELLLKMEATPEIGLPVTLAAYRDAQQAGLCLVEVTVEPPGQSWPDLGGKQVTVQIGERRETAVTDDWGLVYFPDIAIDNLAFMQLEVKLTA
;
A
#
# COMPACT_ATOMS: atom_id res chain seq x y z
N ALA A 1 -1.97 -37.71 -2.15
CA ALA A 1 -0.64 -37.84 -1.49
C ALA A 1 -0.65 -36.97 -0.25
N THR A 2 -0.57 -37.57 0.94
CA THR A 2 -0.66 -36.87 2.22
C THR A 2 0.64 -36.08 2.43
N PRO A 3 0.60 -34.75 2.63
CA PRO A 3 1.81 -33.97 2.87
C PRO A 3 2.46 -34.45 4.17
N THR A 4 3.70 -34.94 4.09
CA THR A 4 4.46 -35.42 5.26
C THR A 4 4.60 -34.31 6.30
N ALA A 5 4.50 -34.65 7.59
CA ALA A 5 4.60 -33.71 8.72
C ALA A 5 5.86 -32.81 8.66
N ASN A 6 6.93 -33.32 8.04
CA ASN A 6 8.20 -32.64 7.83
C ASN A 6 8.10 -31.47 6.80
N GLY A 7 7.20 -31.59 5.81
CA GLY A 7 6.92 -30.53 4.84
C GLY A 7 6.07 -29.40 5.42
N MET A 8 5.12 -29.72 6.30
CA MET A 8 4.32 -28.72 7.02
C MET A 8 5.17 -27.92 8.02
N GLN A 9 6.06 -28.58 8.76
CA GLN A 9 6.98 -27.88 9.68
C GLN A 9 7.97 -26.95 8.96
N LYS A 10 8.47 -27.34 7.79
CA LYS A 10 9.36 -26.46 6.99
C LYS A 10 8.64 -25.23 6.44
N ARG A 11 7.39 -25.38 5.97
CA ARG A 11 6.56 -24.25 5.53
C ARG A 11 6.18 -23.32 6.67
N ALA A 12 5.76 -23.87 7.81
CA ALA A 12 5.44 -23.06 9.00
C ALA A 12 6.67 -22.28 9.51
N ARG A 13 7.86 -22.90 9.46
CA ARG A 13 9.11 -22.24 9.86
C ARG A 13 9.59 -21.19 8.87
N LEU A 14 9.38 -21.42 7.56
CA LEU A 14 9.61 -20.41 6.53
C LEU A 14 8.63 -19.24 6.66
N GLN A 15 7.35 -19.51 6.93
CA GLN A 15 6.34 -18.48 7.21
C GLN A 15 6.66 -17.70 8.48
N GLN A 16 7.10 -18.35 9.57
CA GLN A 16 7.56 -17.65 10.78
C GLN A 16 8.81 -16.79 10.53
N LEU A 17 9.77 -17.28 9.73
CA LEU A 17 10.96 -16.50 9.37
C LEU A 17 10.60 -15.31 8.48
N LEU A 18 9.67 -15.48 7.54
CA LEU A 18 9.14 -14.38 6.72
C LEU A 18 8.35 -13.38 7.58
N GLN A 19 7.52 -13.84 8.52
CA GLN A 19 6.81 -12.98 9.47
C GLN A 19 7.77 -12.15 10.35
N HIS A 20 8.95 -12.67 10.67
CA HIS A 20 10.00 -11.94 11.40
C HIS A 20 10.89 -11.04 10.53
N LEU A 21 10.84 -11.14 9.20
CA LEU A 21 11.71 -10.36 8.30
C LEU A 21 11.10 -9.00 7.89
N TYR A 22 9.84 -8.72 8.24
CA TYR A 22 9.14 -7.52 7.78
C TYR A 22 8.93 -6.45 8.87
N ASP A 23 9.94 -6.12 9.68
CA ASP A 23 9.85 -4.90 10.52
C ASP A 23 9.67 -3.65 9.64
N ARG A 24 10.21 -3.70 8.41
CA ARG A 24 10.18 -2.61 7.45
C ARG A 24 10.02 -3.14 6.03
N ILE A 25 9.08 -2.57 5.29
CA ILE A 25 8.90 -2.78 3.85
C ILE A 25 9.31 -1.50 3.14
N ILE A 26 10.11 -1.61 2.08
CA ILE A 26 10.44 -0.50 1.20
C ILE A 26 10.04 -0.89 -0.23
N LEU A 27 9.15 -0.09 -0.82
CA LEU A 27 8.71 -0.23 -2.20
C LEU A 27 9.24 0.97 -2.97
N GLN A 28 10.03 0.70 -4.01
CA GLN A 28 10.54 1.73 -4.90
C GLN A 28 9.82 1.64 -6.24
N PHE A 29 9.16 2.72 -6.61
CA PHE A 29 8.55 2.87 -7.92
C PHE A 29 9.65 3.25 -8.92
N THR A 30 9.53 2.76 -10.16
CA THR A 30 10.42 3.12 -11.26
C THR A 30 9.62 3.74 -12.40
N ALA A 31 10.28 4.52 -13.25
CA ALA A 31 9.65 5.16 -14.42
C ALA A 31 8.99 4.16 -15.37
N ASP A 32 9.45 2.90 -15.39
CA ASP A 32 8.87 1.82 -16.19
C ASP A 32 7.46 1.43 -15.75
N LEU A 33 7.02 1.86 -14.55
CA LEU A 33 5.64 1.68 -14.08
C LEU A 33 4.68 2.72 -14.66
N LEU A 34 5.17 3.88 -15.14
CA LEU A 34 4.32 4.94 -15.67
C LEU A 34 3.43 4.50 -16.85
N PRO A 35 3.91 3.73 -17.84
CA PRO A 35 3.07 3.23 -18.92
C PRO A 35 2.04 2.18 -18.46
N LEU A 36 2.28 1.55 -17.31
CA LEU A 36 1.39 0.54 -16.70
C LEU A 36 0.33 1.17 -15.80
N LEU A 37 0.41 2.49 -15.55
CA LEU A 37 -0.64 3.30 -14.94
C LEU A 37 -1.80 3.46 -15.94
N GLN A 38 -2.45 2.35 -16.30
CA GLN A 38 -3.71 2.41 -17.01
C GLN A 38 -4.83 2.61 -15.99
N PRO A 39 -5.80 3.50 -16.26
CA PRO A 39 -6.95 3.62 -15.40
C PRO A 39 -7.68 2.27 -15.39
N PRO A 40 -7.82 1.61 -14.22
CA PRO A 40 -8.64 0.42 -14.16
C PRO A 40 -10.11 0.81 -14.36
N PRO A 41 -10.94 -0.12 -14.85
CA PRO A 41 -12.38 0.09 -14.89
C PRO A 41 -12.88 0.36 -13.47
N THR A 42 -13.60 1.48 -13.34
CA THR A 42 -14.16 2.06 -12.11
C THR A 42 -14.56 1.02 -11.06
N LEU A 43 -13.78 0.92 -9.97
CA LEU A 43 -14.21 0.28 -8.74
C LEU A 43 -14.65 1.37 -7.76
N ALA A 44 -15.88 1.24 -7.29
CA ALA A 44 -16.43 2.11 -6.25
C ALA A 44 -15.67 1.82 -4.94
N VAL A 45 -14.80 2.74 -4.54
CA VAL A 45 -14.16 2.74 -3.23
C VAL A 45 -15.09 3.46 -2.26
N THR A 46 -15.34 2.84 -1.10
CA THR A 46 -16.14 3.40 -0.01
C THR A 46 -15.41 4.61 0.58
N ARG A 47 -15.62 5.80 0.02
CA ARG A 47 -15.01 7.05 0.48
C ARG A 47 -16.02 7.89 1.26
N LEU A 48 -15.51 8.82 2.07
CA LEU A 48 -16.33 9.84 2.70
C LEU A 48 -17.16 10.59 1.62
N PRO A 49 -18.42 10.97 1.91
CA PRO A 49 -19.36 11.49 0.89
C PRO A 49 -18.89 12.71 0.07
N GLY A 50 -17.81 13.39 0.45
CA GLY A 50 -17.19 14.49 -0.32
C GLY A 50 -15.99 14.09 -1.20
N ASP A 51 -15.24 13.05 -0.82
CA ASP A 51 -13.98 12.67 -1.50
C ASP A 51 -14.22 11.81 -2.74
N SER A 52 -15.36 11.11 -2.80
CA SER A 52 -15.77 10.33 -3.97
C SER A 52 -15.87 11.17 -5.25
N ALA A 53 -16.32 12.43 -5.11
CA ALA A 53 -16.46 13.36 -6.23
C ALA A 53 -15.12 13.99 -6.64
N ARG A 54 -14.15 14.08 -5.71
CA ARG A 54 -12.84 14.70 -5.96
C ARG A 54 -11.82 13.70 -6.50
N TYR A 55 -11.84 12.44 -6.09
CA TYR A 55 -10.77 11.47 -6.42
C TYR A 55 -11.27 10.29 -7.26
N GLY A 56 -12.01 10.53 -8.35
CA GLY A 56 -12.70 9.48 -9.11
C GLY A 56 -11.82 8.56 -9.96
N GLU A 57 -10.71 9.07 -10.51
CA GLU A 57 -9.89 8.35 -11.49
C GLU A 57 -8.72 7.64 -10.79
N LEU A 58 -8.73 6.31 -10.78
CA LEU A 58 -7.63 5.49 -10.28
C LEU A 58 -6.50 5.48 -11.32
N LEU A 59 -5.30 5.89 -10.91
CA LEU A 59 -4.10 5.97 -11.76
C LEU A 59 -3.23 4.73 -11.59
N LEU A 60 -3.08 4.27 -10.34
CA LEU A 60 -2.22 3.18 -9.94
C LEU A 60 -2.93 2.34 -8.91
N LYS A 61 -2.92 1.01 -9.06
CA LYS A 61 -3.28 0.09 -7.99
C LYS A 61 -2.25 -1.02 -7.89
N MET A 62 -1.69 -1.20 -6.71
CA MET A 62 -0.87 -2.33 -6.34
C MET A 62 -1.57 -3.04 -5.20
N GLU A 63 -2.01 -4.26 -5.44
CA GLU A 63 -2.72 -5.07 -4.44
C GLU A 63 -1.75 -5.93 -3.64
N ALA A 64 -2.06 -6.13 -2.37
CA ALA A 64 -1.45 -7.18 -1.57
C ALA A 64 -1.67 -8.54 -2.27
N THR A 65 -0.59 -9.16 -2.75
CA THR A 65 -0.67 -10.49 -3.37
C THR A 65 -0.32 -11.56 -2.33
N PRO A 66 -1.19 -12.59 -2.14
CA PRO A 66 -0.92 -13.69 -1.20
C PRO A 66 0.36 -14.45 -1.53
N GLU A 67 0.79 -14.42 -2.79
CA GLU A 67 1.98 -15.12 -3.30
C GLU A 67 3.29 -14.46 -2.84
N ILE A 68 3.31 -13.12 -2.74
CA ILE A 68 4.47 -12.33 -2.33
C ILE A 68 4.40 -12.03 -0.82
N GLY A 69 3.22 -12.13 -0.22
CA GLY A 69 3.03 -11.92 1.22
C GLY A 69 3.24 -10.47 1.65
N LEU A 70 3.08 -9.51 0.73
CA LEU A 70 3.14 -8.08 1.01
C LEU A 70 1.86 -7.64 1.72
N PRO A 71 1.92 -7.20 2.98
CA PRO A 71 0.76 -6.73 3.76
C PRO A 71 0.36 -5.28 3.41
N VAL A 72 0.62 -4.85 2.18
CA VAL A 72 0.46 -3.45 1.77
C VAL A 72 -0.27 -3.38 0.44
N THR A 73 -1.39 -2.66 0.42
CA THR A 73 -2.07 -2.24 -0.79
C THR A 73 -1.82 -0.74 -0.98
N LEU A 74 -1.54 -0.33 -2.22
CA LEU A 74 -1.37 1.07 -2.59
C LEU A 74 -2.32 1.39 -3.74
N ALA A 75 -3.03 2.50 -3.62
CA ALA A 75 -3.80 3.07 -4.71
C ALA A 75 -3.48 4.56 -4.87
N ALA A 76 -3.38 5.05 -6.11
CA ALA A 76 -3.25 6.48 -6.38
C ALA A 76 -4.42 6.96 -7.23
N TYR A 77 -5.08 8.04 -6.84
CA TYR A 77 -6.25 8.57 -7.51
C TYR A 77 -6.03 10.01 -7.94
N ARG A 78 -6.32 10.36 -9.20
CA ARG A 78 -6.22 11.73 -9.70
C ARG A 78 -7.15 12.65 -8.92
N ASP A 79 -6.68 13.84 -8.60
CA ASP A 79 -7.52 14.93 -8.12
C ASP A 79 -8.30 15.55 -9.30
N ALA A 80 -9.62 15.47 -9.26
CA ALA A 80 -10.53 16.02 -10.26
C ALA A 80 -10.53 17.56 -10.30
N GLN A 81 -10.11 18.22 -9.21
CA GLN A 81 -10.00 19.68 -9.13
C GLN A 81 -8.60 20.16 -9.55
N GLN A 82 -7.58 19.31 -9.41
CA GLN A 82 -6.19 19.64 -9.74
C GLN A 82 -5.55 18.52 -10.57
N ALA A 83 -5.71 18.59 -11.89
CA ALA A 83 -5.37 17.49 -12.81
C ALA A 83 -3.90 17.01 -12.77
N GLY A 84 -2.97 17.80 -12.22
CA GLY A 84 -1.56 17.43 -12.03
C GLY A 84 -1.25 16.72 -10.70
N LEU A 85 -2.22 16.60 -9.80
CA LEU A 85 -2.06 16.00 -8.48
C LEU A 85 -2.89 14.72 -8.32
N CYS A 86 -2.47 13.92 -7.35
CA CYS A 86 -3.16 12.72 -6.93
C CYS A 86 -3.15 12.55 -5.40
N LEU A 87 -4.12 11.78 -4.93
CA LEU A 87 -4.19 11.21 -3.60
C LEU A 87 -3.54 9.82 -3.62
N VAL A 88 -2.56 9.59 -2.77
CA VAL A 88 -2.04 8.23 -2.52
C VAL A 88 -2.69 7.67 -1.26
N GLU A 89 -3.37 6.55 -1.43
CA GLU A 89 -4.00 5.75 -0.37
C GLU A 89 -3.14 4.51 -0.13
N VAL A 90 -2.83 4.27 1.14
CA VAL A 90 -2.06 3.09 1.56
C VAL A 90 -2.86 2.34 2.61
N THR A 91 -3.08 1.06 2.36
CA THR A 91 -3.69 0.13 3.31
C THR A 91 -2.64 -0.86 3.79
N VAL A 92 -2.54 -1.03 5.10
CA VAL A 92 -1.59 -1.94 5.75
C VAL A 92 -2.36 -3.01 6.51
N GLU A 93 -2.16 -4.28 6.14
CA GLU A 93 -2.79 -5.45 6.73
C GLU A 93 -1.72 -6.47 7.18
N PRO A 94 -1.04 -6.24 8.33
CA PRO A 94 0.04 -7.10 8.77
C PRO A 94 -0.44 -8.54 9.02
N PRO A 95 0.38 -9.57 8.75
CA PRO A 95 -0.01 -10.95 8.98
C PRO A 95 -0.36 -11.18 10.46
N GLY A 96 -1.53 -11.76 10.71
CA GLY A 96 -1.99 -12.06 12.08
C GLY A 96 -2.59 -10.87 12.84
N GLN A 97 -2.70 -9.70 12.21
CA GLN A 97 -3.51 -8.60 12.70
C GLN A 97 -4.79 -8.49 11.86
N SER A 98 -5.86 -8.04 12.49
CA SER A 98 -7.15 -7.79 11.84
C SER A 98 -7.77 -6.57 12.48
N TRP A 99 -8.76 -5.98 11.82
CA TRP A 99 -9.57 -4.94 12.43
C TRP A 99 -10.06 -5.36 13.83
N PRO A 100 -9.98 -4.48 14.85
CA PRO A 100 -9.57 -3.06 14.81
C PRO A 100 -8.06 -2.82 15.04
N ASP A 101 -7.22 -3.85 15.11
CA ASP A 101 -5.81 -3.76 15.51
C ASP A 101 -4.86 -3.36 14.36
N LEU A 102 -5.37 -2.65 13.35
CA LEU A 102 -4.60 -2.25 12.16
C LEU A 102 -3.95 -0.85 12.29
N GLY A 103 -4.31 -0.11 13.34
CA GLY A 103 -3.79 1.22 13.62
C GLY A 103 -2.32 1.24 14.08
N GLY A 104 -1.74 2.44 14.05
CA GLY A 104 -0.43 2.70 14.65
C GLY A 104 0.77 2.35 13.77
N LYS A 105 0.57 1.94 12.51
CA LYS A 105 1.68 1.59 11.61
C LYS A 105 2.24 2.83 10.94
N GLN A 106 3.55 3.05 11.06
CA GLN A 106 4.20 4.21 10.46
C GLN A 106 4.38 3.97 8.95
N VAL A 107 3.83 4.87 8.15
CA VAL A 107 3.97 4.87 6.69
C VAL A 107 4.69 6.13 6.28
N THR A 108 5.68 6.01 5.41
CA THR A 108 6.46 7.13 4.89
C THR A 108 6.46 7.10 3.37
N VAL A 109 6.08 8.22 2.76
CA VAL A 109 6.25 8.48 1.34
C VAL A 109 7.47 9.39 1.16
N GLN A 110 8.39 9.00 0.29
CA GLN A 110 9.55 9.80 -0.10
C GLN A 110 9.55 10.04 -1.61
N ILE A 111 9.76 11.29 -2.00
CA ILE A 111 9.87 11.75 -3.40
C ILE A 111 11.02 12.74 -3.47
N GLY A 112 12.15 12.32 -4.05
CA GLY A 112 13.39 13.12 -4.01
C GLY A 112 13.78 13.46 -2.56
N GLU A 113 13.79 14.76 -2.25
CA GLU A 113 14.07 15.28 -0.90
C GLU A 113 12.81 15.44 -0.03
N ARG A 114 11.60 15.42 -0.62
CA ARG A 114 10.35 15.49 0.15
C ARG A 114 10.12 14.15 0.84
N ARG A 115 9.93 14.20 2.16
CA ARG A 115 9.59 13.06 2.99
C ARG A 115 8.37 13.39 3.83
N GLU A 116 7.35 12.56 3.74
CA GLU A 116 6.12 12.70 4.51
C GLU A 116 5.84 11.41 5.26
N THR A 117 5.52 11.51 6.53
CA THR A 117 5.26 10.37 7.41
C THR A 117 3.91 10.54 8.06
N ALA A 118 3.12 9.48 8.04
CA ALA A 118 1.83 9.39 8.69
C ALA A 118 1.65 8.02 9.34
N VAL A 119 0.57 7.86 10.10
CA VAL A 119 0.27 6.66 10.88
C VAL A 119 -1.08 6.11 10.45
N THR A 120 -1.20 4.79 10.32
CA THR A 120 -2.47 4.16 9.98
C THR A 120 -3.53 4.34 11.06
N ASP A 121 -4.78 4.51 10.64
CA ASP A 121 -5.95 4.45 11.52
C ASP A 121 -6.34 3.00 11.87
N ASP A 122 -7.40 2.81 12.66
CA ASP A 122 -7.88 1.49 13.10
C ASP A 122 -8.29 0.55 11.94
N TRP A 123 -8.43 1.08 10.72
CA TRP A 123 -8.70 0.32 9.49
C TRP A 123 -7.43 -0.01 8.70
N GLY A 124 -6.26 0.40 9.19
CA GLY A 124 -4.98 0.20 8.51
C GLY A 124 -4.76 1.21 7.38
N LEU A 125 -5.55 2.29 7.33
CA LEU A 125 -5.54 3.24 6.23
C LEU A 125 -4.74 4.49 6.56
N VAL A 126 -4.07 5.03 5.56
CA VAL A 126 -3.41 6.34 5.60
C VAL A 126 -3.40 6.97 4.22
N TYR A 127 -3.45 8.30 4.19
CA TYR A 127 -3.60 9.09 2.97
C TYR A 127 -2.48 10.12 2.85
N PHE A 128 -1.95 10.29 1.65
CA PHE A 128 -0.99 11.33 1.29
C PHE A 128 -1.57 12.15 0.13
N PRO A 129 -2.19 13.31 0.41
CA PRO A 129 -2.74 14.18 -0.63
C PRO A 129 -1.63 14.97 -1.34
N ASP A 130 -2.02 15.63 -2.42
CA ASP A 130 -1.19 16.63 -3.13
C ASP A 130 0.17 16.09 -3.62
N ILE A 131 0.17 14.84 -4.09
CA ILE A 131 1.32 14.22 -4.76
C ILE A 131 1.22 14.51 -6.25
N ALA A 132 2.25 15.15 -6.83
CA ALA A 132 2.29 15.35 -8.27
C ALA A 132 2.34 14.01 -9.01
N ILE A 133 1.52 13.85 -10.04
CA ILE A 133 1.38 12.58 -10.77
C ILE A 133 2.71 12.14 -11.38
N ASP A 134 3.47 13.08 -11.95
CA ASP A 134 4.79 12.83 -12.53
C ASP A 134 5.81 12.32 -11.51
N ASN A 135 5.56 12.55 -10.22
CA ASN A 135 6.42 12.09 -9.13
C ASN A 135 6.14 10.65 -8.68
N LEU A 136 5.02 10.05 -9.08
CA LEU A 136 4.69 8.67 -8.70
C LEU A 136 5.78 7.67 -9.12
N ALA A 137 6.42 7.92 -10.27
CA ALA A 137 7.54 7.12 -10.79
C ALA A 137 8.79 7.11 -9.91
N PHE A 138 8.94 8.10 -9.05
CA PHE A 138 10.11 8.31 -8.20
C PHE A 138 9.78 8.13 -6.72
N MET A 139 8.55 7.72 -6.44
CA MET A 139 8.07 7.53 -5.09
C MET A 139 8.75 6.31 -4.46
N GLN A 140 9.08 6.44 -3.18
CA GLN A 140 9.41 5.32 -2.31
C GLN A 140 8.38 5.27 -1.19
N LEU A 141 7.79 4.10 -0.97
CA LEU A 141 6.91 3.83 0.16
C LEU A 141 7.66 2.98 1.17
N GLU A 142 7.77 3.47 2.40
CA GLU A 142 8.29 2.74 3.54
C GLU A 142 7.17 2.48 4.54
N VAL A 143 6.99 1.23 4.95
CA VAL A 143 6.02 0.84 5.99
C VAL A 143 6.75 0.15 7.13
N LYS A 144 6.54 0.60 8.36
CA LYS A 144 6.98 -0.11 9.57
C LYS A 144 5.80 -0.88 10.15
N LEU A 145 5.95 -2.20 10.25
CA LEU A 145 4.86 -3.09 10.71
C LEU A 145 4.84 -3.26 12.23
N THR A 146 5.92 -2.90 12.90
CA THR A 146 6.04 -2.87 14.37
C THR A 146 5.93 -1.43 14.86
N ALA A 147 5.14 -1.23 15.93
CA ALA A 147 5.00 0.04 16.64
C ALA A 147 6.09 0.20 17.70
#